data_AF-A0A7V1ZDM0-F1
#
_entry.id   AF-A0A7V1ZDM0-F1
#
_cell.length_a   1.000
_cell.length_b   1.000
_cell.length_c   1.000
_cell.angle_alpha   90.00
_cell.angle_beta   90.00
_cell.angle_gamma   90.00
#
_symmetry.space_group_name_H-M   'P 1'
#
loop_
_entity.id
_entity.type
_entity.pdbx_description
1 polymer ?
#
loop_
_entity_poly.entity_id
_entity_poly.type
_entity_poly.pdbx_seq_one_letter_code
_entity_poly.pdbx_strand_id
1 'polypeptide(L)'
;MKIVIDTSVITNPYSFKEISNSIEGAVNWLIEKLKNNKEIKVYLTPNTLNEISTFIKIPDIFQKFFRVKTPNRYKVKIPGIVLYNFLSEI
;
A
#
# COMPACT_ATOMS: atom_id res chain seq x y z
N MET A 1 -11.75 -5.80 8.30
CA MET A 1 -11.62 -4.60 7.42
C MET A 1 -10.39 -4.74 6.51
N LYS A 2 -10.39 -4.17 5.29
CA LYS A 2 -9.22 -4.16 4.38
C LYS A 2 -8.76 -2.73 4.17
N ILE A 3 -7.47 -2.47 4.36
CA ILE A 3 -6.86 -1.16 4.14
C ILE A 3 -5.74 -1.32 3.12
N VAL A 4 -5.70 -0.45 2.12
CA VAL A 4 -4.58 -0.33 1.19
C VAL A 4 -3.82 0.92 1.59
N ILE A 5 -2.53 0.79 1.84
CA ILE A 5 -1.67 1.90 2.26
C ILE A 5 -0.81 2.31 1.08
N ASP A 6 -0.74 3.62 0.89
CA ASP A 6 0.16 4.27 -0.03
C ASP A 6 1.39 4.83 0.71
N THR A 7 2.49 5.03 -0.01
CA THR A 7 3.74 5.55 0.54
C THR A 7 3.51 6.89 1.24
N SER A 8 2.70 7.76 0.65
CA SER A 8 2.38 9.10 1.17
C SER A 8 1.82 9.08 2.60
N VAL A 9 1.07 8.05 2.98
CA VAL A 9 0.51 7.91 4.34
C VAL A 9 1.61 7.74 5.39
N ILE A 10 2.74 7.15 4.99
CA ILE A 10 3.87 6.83 5.87
C ILE A 10 5.00 7.86 5.74
N THR A 11 5.17 8.49 4.57
CA THR A 11 6.29 9.40 4.30
C THR A 11 5.92 10.87 4.43
N ASN A 12 4.64 11.25 4.32
CA ASN A 12 4.22 12.64 4.51
C ASN A 12 4.16 12.97 6.02
N PRO A 13 5.01 13.89 6.54
CA PRO A 13 5.01 14.25 7.95
C PRO A 13 3.66 14.73 8.46
N TYR A 14 2.86 15.40 7.62
CA TYR A 14 1.54 15.86 8.00
C TYR A 14 0.56 14.71 8.29
N SER A 15 0.80 13.51 7.77
CA SER A 15 -0.05 12.33 7.97
C SER A 15 0.21 11.63 9.31
N PHE A 16 1.40 11.81 9.89
CA PHE A 16 1.78 11.13 11.14
C PHE A 16 2.31 12.06 12.23
N LYS A 17 2.33 13.39 12.02
CA LYS A 17 2.83 14.39 13.00
C LYS A 17 2.17 14.30 14.40
N GLU A 18 0.91 13.86 14.47
CA GLU A 18 0.18 13.71 15.74
C GLU A 18 0.52 12.39 16.46
N ILE A 19 1.21 11.50 15.76
CA ILE A 19 1.51 10.13 16.18
C ILE A 19 3.01 9.97 16.47
N SER A 20 3.85 10.54 15.62
CA SER A 20 5.30 10.44 15.72
C SER A 20 6.02 11.59 15.01
N ASN A 21 7.27 11.82 15.40
CA ASN A 21 8.17 12.80 14.78
C ASN A 21 9.07 12.19 13.69
N SER A 22 9.00 10.87 13.47
CA SER A 22 9.78 10.18 12.44
C SER A 22 8.98 9.12 11.70
N ILE A 23 9.44 8.78 10.50
CA ILE A 23 8.84 7.73 9.67
C ILE A 23 8.95 6.37 10.38
N GLU A 24 10.08 6.05 11.03
CA GLU A 24 10.19 4.80 11.80
C GLU A 24 9.16 4.73 12.93
N GLY A 25 8.97 5.82 13.67
CA GLY A 25 8.03 5.86 14.76
C GLY A 25 6.58 5.72 14.28
N ALA A 26 6.24 6.29 13.12
CA ALA A 26 4.94 6.09 12.49
C ALA A 26 4.71 4.62 12.09
N VAL A 27 5.70 3.97 11.49
CA VAL A 27 5.63 2.55 11.11
C VAL A 27 5.50 1.64 12.34
N ASN A 28 6.28 1.91 13.40
CA ASN A 28 6.20 1.16 14.64
C ASN A 28 4.84 1.31 15.33
N TRP A 29 4.32 2.53 15.39
CA TRP A 29 2.98 2.78 15.92
C TRP A 29 1.90 2.01 15.14
N LEU A 30 2.01 2.00 13.81
CA LEU A 30 1.07 1.27 12.96
C LEU A 30 1.13 -0.24 13.21
N ILE A 31 2.34 -0.80 13.35
CA ILE A 31 2.54 -2.20 13.74
C ILE A 31 1.87 -2.50 15.09
N GLU A 32 2.03 -1.63 16.09
CA GLU A 32 1.39 -1.79 17.40
C GLU A 32 -0.14 -1.78 17.32
N LYS A 33 -0.73 -0.90 16.49
CA LYS A 33 -2.18 -0.90 16.28
C LYS A 33 -2.67 -2.17 15.59
N LEU A 34 -1.89 -2.73 14.66
CA LEU A 34 -2.23 -3.98 13.98
C LEU A 34 -2.07 -5.21 14.87
N LYS A 35 -1.11 -5.22 15.80
CA LYS A 35 -0.98 -6.27 16.82
C LYS A 35 -2.26 -6.43 17.64
N ASN A 36 -2.86 -5.31 18.04
CA ASN A 36 -4.05 -5.28 18.86
C ASN A 36 -5.35 -5.55 18.07
N ASN A 37 -5.31 -5.51 16.74
CA ASN A 37 -6.50 -5.62 15.87
C ASN A 37 -6.31 -6.62 14.73
N LYS A 38 -6.50 -7.91 15.02
CA LYS A 38 -6.29 -9.02 14.06
C LYS A 38 -7.24 -9.04 12.87
N GLU A 39 -8.35 -8.31 12.92
CA GLU A 39 -9.35 -8.25 11.85
C GLU A 39 -8.99 -7.28 10.71
N ILE A 40 -7.99 -6.43 10.92
CA ILE A 40 -7.51 -5.47 9.94
C ILE A 40 -6.46 -6.15 9.07
N LYS A 41 -6.70 -6.17 7.75
CA LYS A 41 -5.74 -6.65 6.76
C LYS A 41 -5.21 -5.46 6.00
N VAL A 42 -3.92 -5.21 6.15
CA VAL A 42 -3.21 -4.13 5.46
C VAL A 42 -2.52 -4.67 4.22
N TYR A 43 -2.68 -3.96 3.11
CA TYR A 43 -2.08 -4.28 1.82
C TYR A 43 -1.25 -3.09 1.34
N LEU A 44 -0.16 -3.41 0.65
CA LEU A 44 0.68 -2.42 -0.02
C LEU A 44 1.25 -3.00 -1.30
N THR A 45 1.63 -2.13 -2.23
CA THR A 45 2.25 -2.58 -3.49
C THR A 45 3.74 -2.84 -3.30
N PRO A 46 4.39 -3.66 -4.15
CA PRO A 46 5.84 -3.79 -4.13
C PRO A 46 6.55 -2.44 -4.30
N ASN A 47 5.98 -1.54 -5.11
CA ASN A 47 6.54 -0.21 -5.32
C ASN A 47 6.49 0.63 -4.02
N THR A 48 5.34 0.61 -3.34
CA THR A 48 5.17 1.24 -2.03
C THR A 48 6.16 0.69 -1.00
N LEU A 49 6.39 -0.63 -0.97
CA LEU A 49 7.38 -1.23 -0.07
C LEU A 49 8.79 -0.72 -0.37
N ASN A 50 9.16 -0.71 -1.65
CA ASN A 50 10.48 -0.26 -2.09
C ASN A 50 10.69 1.21 -1.72
N GLU A 51 9.69 2.06 -1.94
CA GLU A 51 9.76 3.47 -1.55
C GLU A 51 9.91 3.62 -0.03
N ILE A 52 9.13 2.93 0.80
CA ILE A 52 9.31 3.01 2.27
C ILE A 52 10.72 2.57 2.67
N SER A 53 11.27 1.54 2.00
CA SER A 53 12.61 1.03 2.28
C SER A 53 13.75 2.00 1.93
N THR A 54 13.50 3.03 1.12
CA THR A 54 14.50 4.09 0.88
C THR A 54 14.58 5.08 2.05
N PHE A 55 13.50 5.21 2.83
CA PHE A 55 13.45 6.13 3.98
C PHE A 55 13.87 5.45 5.27
N ILE A 56 13.50 4.18 5.47
CA ILE A 56 13.75 3.46 6.71
C ILE A 56 14.17 2.01 6.48
N LYS A 57 14.88 1.44 7.46
CA LYS A 57 15.10 -0.01 7.50
C LYS A 57 13.79 -0.70 7.89
N ILE A 58 13.25 -1.52 6.98
CA ILE A 58 12.01 -2.27 7.22
C ILE A 58 12.25 -3.30 8.35
N PRO A 59 11.47 -3.28 9.45
CA PRO A 59 11.58 -4.28 10.52
C PRO A 59 11.18 -5.67 10.03
N ASP A 60 11.81 -6.73 10.53
CA ASP A 60 11.49 -8.12 10.13
C ASP A 60 10.01 -8.47 10.37
N ILE A 61 9.41 -7.91 11.42
CA ILE A 61 8.01 -8.14 11.77
C ILE A 61 7.02 -7.47 10.80
N PHE A 62 7.49 -6.55 9.96
CA PHE A 62 6.65 -5.82 9.01
C PHE A 62 5.89 -6.77 8.07
N GLN A 63 6.56 -7.80 7.54
CA GLN A 63 5.92 -8.76 6.63
C GLN A 63 4.78 -9.57 7.28
N LYS A 64 4.76 -9.66 8.62
CA LYS A 64 3.67 -10.32 9.36
C LYS A 64 2.36 -9.53 9.31
N PHE A 65 2.45 -8.20 9.27
CA PHE A 65 1.30 -7.29 9.35
C PHE A 65 0.91 -6.69 8.01
N PHE A 66 1.88 -6.49 7.12
CA PHE A 66 1.69 -5.86 5.82
C PHE A 66 1.79 -6.89 4.70
N ARG A 67 0.70 -7.04 3.93
CA ARG A 67 0.63 -7.98 2.81
C ARG A 67 1.00 -7.27 1.52
N VAL A 68 2.17 -7.59 0.97
CA VAL A 68 2.59 -7.09 -0.34
C VAL A 68 1.74 -7.74 -1.42
N LYS A 69 1.04 -6.94 -2.22
CA LYS A 69 0.25 -7.40 -3.37
C LYS A 69 0.50 -6.53 -4.57
N THR A 70 0.81 -7.16 -5.70
CA THR A 70 0.91 -6.47 -6.97
C THR A 70 -0.47 -5.88 -7.34
N PRO A 71 -0.55 -4.58 -7.69
CA PRO A 71 -1.78 -4.02 -8.20
C PRO A 71 -2.16 -4.77 -9.49
N ASN A 72 -3.46 -5.01 -9.68
CA ASN A 72 -3.93 -5.73 -10.86
C ASN A 72 -3.94 -4.78 -12.07
N ARG A 73 -2.77 -4.56 -12.66
CA ARG A 73 -2.52 -3.54 -13.70
C ARG A 73 -3.37 -3.75 -14.97
N TYR A 74 -3.80 -4.98 -15.23
CA TYR A 74 -4.48 -5.37 -16.47
C TYR A 74 -5.99 -5.61 -16.31
N LYS A 75 -6.58 -5.26 -15.16
CA LYS A 75 -8.03 -5.39 -14.97
C LYS A 75 -8.78 -4.21 -15.60
N VAL A 76 -8.52 -3.96 -16.89
CA VAL A 76 -9.23 -2.96 -17.68
C VAL A 76 -10.48 -3.63 -18.24
N LYS A 77 -11.66 -3.14 -17.86
CA LYS A 77 -12.92 -3.54 -18.50
C LYS A 77 -13.15 -2.58 -19.65
N ILE A 78 -13.04 -3.06 -20.87
CA ILE A 78 -13.42 -2.29 -22.06
C ILE A 78 -14.82 -2.74 -22.51
N PRO A 79 -15.73 -1.81 -22.85
CA PRO A 79 -16.98 -2.18 -23.51
C PRO A 79 -16.71 -2.93 -24.81
N GLY A 80 -17.46 -4.00 -25.08
CA GLY A 80 -17.26 -4.84 -26.26
C GLY A 80 -17.33 -4.04 -27.58
N ILE A 81 -18.16 -3.00 -27.63
CA ILE A 81 -18.28 -2.11 -28.80
C ILE A 81 -16.98 -1.37 -29.12
N VAL A 82 -16.21 -0.97 -28.10
CA VAL A 82 -14.92 -0.28 -28.29
C VAL A 82 -13.89 -1.23 -28.89
N LEU A 83 -13.84 -2.47 -28.41
CA LEU A 83 -12.97 -3.50 -28.97
C LEU A 83 -13.38 -3.87 -30.40
N TYR A 84 -14.68 -3.99 -30.67
CA TYR A 84 -15.22 -4.28 -32.00
C TYR A 84 -14.83 -3.20 -33.02
N ASN A 85 -15.01 -1.92 -32.67
CA ASN A 85 -14.62 -0.82 -33.56
C ASN A 85 -13.12 -0.82 -33.83
N PHE A 86 -12.29 -1.01 -32.80
CA PHE A 86 -10.83 -1.09 -32.95
C PHE A 86 -10.39 -2.23 -33.89
N LEU A 87 -10.99 -3.42 -33.76
CA LEU A 87 -10.69 -4.55 -34.63
C LEU A 87 -11.20 -4.37 -36.06
N SER A 88 -12.20 -3.51 -36.27
CA SER A 88 -12.78 -3.25 -37.60
C SER A 88 -12.00 -2.19 -38.39
N GLU A 89 -11.12 -1.43 -37.74
CA GLU A 89 -10.25 -0.42 -38.34
C GLU A 89 -8.84 -0.95 -38.72
N ILE A 90 -8.52 -2.19 -38.34
CA ILE A 90 -7.30 -2.94 -38.73
C ILE A 90 -7.64 -3.87 -39.90
#